data_AF-A0A7J7S787-F1
#
_entry.id   AF-A0A7J7S787-F1
#
_cell.length_a   1.000
_cell.length_b   1.000
_cell.length_c   1.000
_cell.angle_alpha   90.00
_cell.angle_beta   90.00
_cell.angle_gamma   90.00
#
_symmetry.space_group_name_H-M   'P 1'
#
loop_
_entity.id
_entity.type
_entity.pdbx_description
1 polymer ?
#
loop_
_entity_poly.entity_id
_entity_poly.type
_entity_poly.pdbx_seq_one_letter_code
_entity_poly.pdbx_strand_id
1 'polypeptide(L)' 'MNYFLDVEIGRTTCTKSQPNLASCPFHDQPRLMKKAFCSFQIYSVPWLSKISMVKSSCQDA' A
#
# COMPACT_ATOMS: atom_id res chain seq x y z
N MET A 1 13.09 -5.70 -14.30
CA MET A 1 12.31 -6.75 -13.61
C MET A 1 10.91 -6.21 -13.37
N ASN A 2 9.88 -6.99 -13.66
CA ASN A 2 8.49 -6.63 -13.40
C ASN A 2 8.01 -7.36 -12.14
N TYR A 3 7.44 -6.62 -11.20
CA TYR A 3 6.77 -7.16 -10.02
C TYR A 3 5.27 -6.90 -10.14
N PHE A 4 4.48 -7.90 -9.75
CA PHE A 4 3.03 -7.83 -9.72
C PHE A 4 2.61 -8.13 -8.29
N LEU A 5 1.90 -7.19 -7.67
CA LEU A 5 1.52 -7.23 -6.26
C LEU A 5 0.02 -7.06 -6.14
N ASP A 6 -0.65 -8.04 -5.57
CA ASP A 6 -2.03 -7.92 -5.12
C ASP A 6 -2.03 -7.83 -3.60
N VAL A 7 -2.55 -6.73 -3.06
CA VAL A 7 -2.47 -6.41 -1.63
C VAL A 7 -3.81 -5.90 -1.12
N GLU A 8 -4.12 -6.27 0.13
CA GLU A 8 -5.19 -5.64 0.90
C GLU A 8 -4.58 -4.49 1.72
N ILE A 9 -5.13 -3.28 1.55
CA ILE A 9 -4.70 -2.09 2.26
C ILE A 9 -5.83 -1.65 3.19
N GLY A 10 -5.51 -1.39 4.46
CA GLY A 10 -6.47 -0.91 5.46
C GLY A 10 -6.09 0.46 6.04
N ARG A 11 -7.09 1.22 6.48
CA ARG A 11 -6.86 2.46 7.25
C ARG A 11 -6.28 2.12 8.63
N THR A 12 -5.10 2.65 8.90
CA THR A 12 -4.44 2.57 10.22
C THR A 12 -4.79 3.76 11.11
N THR A 13 -4.57 3.62 12.41
CA THR A 13 -4.76 4.71 13.41
C THR A 13 -3.68 5.78 13.32
N CYS A 14 -2.63 5.52 12.56
CA CYS A 14 -1.46 6.35 12.43
C CYS A 14 -1.60 7.42 11.35
N THR A 15 -0.96 8.57 11.57
CA THR A 15 -0.81 9.59 10.51
C THR A 15 0.37 9.27 9.61
N LYS A 16 0.39 9.78 8.37
CA LYS A 16 1.47 9.48 7.41
C LYS A 16 2.84 10.07 7.79
N SER A 17 2.85 11.15 8.58
CA SER A 17 4.05 11.93 8.89
C SER A 17 4.68 11.61 10.25
N GLN A 18 4.11 10.69 11.02
CA GLN A 18 4.65 10.34 12.33
C GLN A 18 5.85 9.36 12.20
N PRO A 19 6.78 9.37 13.17
CA PRO A 19 7.84 8.38 13.22
C PRO A 19 7.29 6.98 13.55
N ASN A 20 8.04 5.94 13.19
CA ASN A 20 7.78 4.54 13.55
C ASN A 20 6.43 3.97 13.06
N LEU A 21 6.23 3.97 11.73
CA LEU A 21 5.03 3.43 11.09
C LEU A 21 4.95 1.89 11.02
N ALA A 22 6.02 1.18 11.41
CA ALA A 22 6.10 -0.28 11.32
C ALA A 22 5.09 -1.00 12.24
N SER A 23 4.71 -0.38 13.36
CA SER A 23 3.79 -0.93 14.35
C SER A 23 2.48 -0.12 14.41
N CYS A 24 1.87 0.11 13.24
CA CYS A 24 0.64 0.89 13.13
C CYS A 24 -0.59 -0.01 13.03
N PRO A 25 -1.45 -0.06 14.06
CA PRO A 25 -2.64 -0.91 14.05
C PRO A 25 -3.70 -0.36 13.10
N PHE A 26 -4.59 -1.24 12.65
CA PHE A 26 -5.78 -0.86 11.91
C PHE A 26 -6.83 -0.21 12.82
N HIS A 27 -7.73 0.57 12.24
CA HIS A 27 -8.91 1.05 12.98
C HIS A 27 -9.90 -0.10 13.21
N ASP A 28 -10.37 -0.25 14.45
CA ASP A 28 -11.43 -1.23 14.80
C ASP A 28 -12.85 -0.63 14.75
N GLN A 29 -12.96 0.70 14.62
CA GLN A 29 -14.25 1.39 14.60
C GLN A 29 -14.90 1.24 13.21
N PRO A 30 -16.12 0.66 13.09
CA PRO A 30 -16.72 0.32 11.79
C PRO A 30 -16.86 1.49 10.81
N ARG A 31 -17.09 2.71 11.32
CA ARG A 31 -17.19 3.93 10.49
C ARG A 31 -15.84 4.42 9.95
N LEU A 32 -14.75 4.09 10.62
CA LEU A 32 -13.39 4.49 10.23
C LEU A 32 -12.66 3.37 9.50
N MET A 33 -13.08 2.12 9.68
CA MET A 33 -12.61 0.98 8.91
C MET A 33 -12.82 1.25 7.43
N LYS A 34 -11.71 1.27 6.70
CA LYS A 34 -11.71 1.32 5.24
C LYS A 34 -10.67 0.35 4.75
N LYS A 35 -11.11 -0.64 3.98
CA LYS A 35 -10.26 -1.63 3.32
C LYS A 35 -10.36 -1.43 1.82
N ALA A 36 -9.27 -1.66 1.11
CA ALA A 36 -9.23 -1.64 -0.33
C ALA A 36 -8.34 -2.76 -0.83
N PHE A 37 -8.78 -3.43 -1.89
CA PHE A 37 -7.96 -4.38 -2.63
C PHE A 37 -7.26 -3.64 -3.76
N CYS A 38 -5.95 -3.74 -3.81
CA CYS A 38 -5.13 -3.05 -4.79
C CYS A 38 -4.22 -4.01 -5.55
N SER A 39 -4.11 -3.79 -6.86
CA SER A 39 -3.18 -4.46 -7.75
C SER A 39 -2.17 -3.45 -8.29
N PHE A 40 -0.88 -3.75 -8.13
CA PHE A 40 0.22 -2.92 -8.59
C PHE A 40 1.12 -3.68 -9.55
N GLN A 41 1.54 -2.99 -10.62
CA GLN A 41 2.60 -3.44 -11.49
C GLN A 41 3.78 -2.48 -11.33
N ILE A 42 4.92 -3.01 -10.90
CA ILE A 42 6.13 -2.24 -10.62
C ILE A 42 7.24 -2.69 -11.58
N TYR A 43 7.91 -1.73 -12.21
CA TYR A 43 9.11 -1.98 -12.98
C TYR A 43 10.34 -1.53 -12.19
N SER A 44 11.28 -2.44 -11.99
CA SER A 44 12.54 -2.18 -11.30
C SER A 44 13.71 -2.42 -12.24
N VAL A 45 14.70 -1.53 -12.17
CA VAL A 45 16.01 -1.65 -12.80
C VAL A 45 17.05 -1.70 -11.68
N PRO A 46 17.34 -2.89 -11.11
CA PRO A 46 18.12 -3.01 -9.89
C PRO A 46 19.52 -2.42 -9.98
N TRP A 47 20.20 -2.61 -11.11
CA TRP A 47 21.56 -2.08 -11.32
C TRP A 47 21.61 -0.55 -11.44
N LEU A 48 20.48 0.11 -11.68
CA LEU A 48 20.37 1.57 -11.62
C LEU A 48 19.67 2.04 -10.34
N SER A 49 19.29 1.14 -9.43
CA SER A 49 18.46 1.42 -8.24
C SER A 49 17.19 2.22 -8.58
N LYS A 50 16.61 1.99 -9.76
CA LYS A 50 15.38 2.68 -10.20
C LYS A 50 14.18 1.77 -10.04
N ILE A 51 13.11 2.32 -9.49
CA ILE A 51 11.81 1.66 -9.35
C ILE A 51 10.74 2.64 -9.82
N SER A 52 9.81 2.16 -10.64
CA SER A 52 8.66 2.93 -11.10
C SER A 52 7.40 2.10 -11.03
N MET A 53 6.28 2.76 -10.70
CA MET A 53 4.96 2.15 -10.75
C MET A 53 4.41 2.30 -12.17
N VAL A 54 4.11 1.17 -12.80
CA VAL A 54 3.62 1.12 -14.19
C VAL A 54 2.10 1.09 -14.22
N LYS A 55 1.47 0.34 -13.31
CA LYS A 55 0.02 0.30 -13.13
C LYS A 55 -0.34 0.26 -11.65
N SER A 56 -1.46 0.89 -11.33
CA SER A 56 -2.09 0.86 -10.01
C SER A 56 -3.61 0.84 -10.19
N SER A 57 -4.27 -0.15 -9.61
CA SER A 57 -5.73 -0.24 -9.55
C SER A 57 -6.12 -0.57 -8.12
N CYS A 58 -7.12 0.13 -7.59
CA CYS A 58 -7.62 -0.12 -6.24
C CYS A 58 -9.15 -0.08 -6.25
N GLN A 59 -9.76 -0.95 -5.46
CA GLN A 59 -11.21 -1.01 -5.27
C GLN A 59 -11.51 -1.06 -3.77
N ASP A 60 -12.48 -0.28 -3.32
CA ASP A 60 -12.97 -0.36 -1.94
C ASP A 60 -13.61 -1.75 -1.73
N ALA A 61 -13.34 -2.36 -0.58
CA ALA A 61 -13.84 -3.68 -0.19
C ALA A 61 -15.28 -3.62 0.37
#